data_AF-W2W6Q3-F1
#
_entry.id   AF-W2W6Q3-F1
#
_cell.length_a   1.000
_cell.length_b   1.000
_cell.length_c   1.000
_cell.angle_alpha   90.00
_cell.angle_beta   90.00
_cell.angle_gamma   90.00
#
_symmetry.space_group_name_H-M   'P 1'
#
loop_
_entity.id
_entity.type
_entity.pdbx_description
1 polymer ?
#
loop_
_entity_poly.entity_id
_entity_poly.type
_entity_poly.pdbx_seq_one_letter_code
_entity_poly.pdbx_strand_id
1 'polypeptide(L)'
;MSSSSDSEGKVSVVVATLEKTEFVSWRGLEDYLRAYERSAYQINACGQVVDGREPTFTLRITSSRLEHNHPLNKRFFNQYPHNRTALEPEVVTTVNALRKAGAKEENILVYIHDNSTCNPTLQDVHNLVGKLKKQEHTAQKD
;
A
#
# COMPACT_ATOMS: atom_id res chain seq x y z
N MET A 1 -46.23 -19.06 31.45
CA MET A 1 -45.27 -19.83 30.63
C MET A 1 -44.39 -18.82 29.91
N SER A 2 -43.11 -18.87 30.29
CA SER A 2 -41.90 -18.32 29.67
C SER A 2 -41.98 -17.03 28.85
N SER A 3 -41.66 -15.92 29.51
CA SER A 3 -40.87 -14.85 28.89
C SER A 3 -39.47 -15.41 28.58
N SER A 4 -39.03 -15.32 27.34
CA SER A 4 -37.61 -15.43 27.02
C SER A 4 -37.23 -14.22 26.17
N SER A 5 -36.49 -13.32 26.80
CA SER A 5 -35.85 -12.17 26.20
C SER A 5 -34.79 -12.67 25.21
N ASP A 6 -35.04 -12.50 23.91
CA ASP A 6 -33.96 -12.55 22.94
C ASP A 6 -33.24 -11.20 23.00
N SER A 7 -32.24 -11.14 23.87
CA SER A 7 -31.23 -10.09 23.88
C SER A 7 -30.55 -10.06 22.51
N GLU A 8 -30.91 -9.09 21.68
CA GLU A 8 -30.18 -8.75 20.45
C GLU A 8 -28.73 -8.45 20.82
N GLY A 9 -27.89 -9.47 20.66
CA GLY A 9 -26.47 -9.38 20.94
C GLY A 9 -25.84 -8.37 20.02
N LYS A 10 -25.51 -7.19 20.55
CA LYS A 10 -24.65 -6.23 19.88
C LYS A 10 -23.28 -6.89 19.64
N VAL A 11 -23.04 -7.39 18.43
CA VAL A 11 -21.73 -7.92 18.03
C VAL A 11 -20.88 -6.74 17.57
N SER A 12 -20.00 -6.24 18.45
CA SER A 12 -18.96 -5.28 18.08
C SER A 12 -17.72 -6.02 17.60
N VAL A 13 -17.35 -5.84 16.33
CA VAL A 13 -16.07 -6.32 15.79
C VAL A 13 -15.08 -5.17 15.88
N VAL A 14 -14.12 -5.27 16.80
CA VAL A 14 -13.04 -4.31 16.95
C VAL A 14 -11.80 -4.89 16.27
N VAL A 15 -11.26 -4.18 15.29
CA VAL A 15 -9.99 -4.57 14.67
C VAL A 15 -8.88 -4.38 15.71
N ALA A 16 -8.08 -5.43 15.93
CA ALA A 16 -6.95 -5.35 16.84
C ALA A 16 -6.00 -4.24 16.37
N THR A 17 -5.57 -3.38 17.29
CA THR A 17 -4.55 -2.37 16.99
C THR A 17 -3.21 -3.03 16.70
N LEU A 18 -2.44 -2.46 15.77
CA LEU A 18 -1.07 -2.93 15.52
C LEU A 18 -0.20 -2.64 16.76
N GLU A 19 0.06 -3.69 17.55
CA GLU A 19 0.81 -3.61 18.81
C GLU A 19 2.33 -3.43 18.61
N LYS A 20 2.83 -3.67 17.39
CA LYS A 20 4.26 -3.63 17.09
C LYS A 20 4.53 -2.89 15.80
N THR A 21 5.43 -1.92 15.87
CA THR A 21 5.83 -1.05 14.75
C THR A 21 7.29 -1.21 14.33
N GLU A 22 8.11 -1.89 15.15
CA GLU A 22 9.54 -2.08 14.90
C GLU A 22 9.91 -3.56 14.82
N PHE A 23 10.71 -3.94 13.82
CA PHE A 23 11.05 -5.33 13.53
C PHE A 23 12.52 -5.50 13.22
N VAL A 24 13.14 -6.51 13.84
CA VAL A 24 14.57 -6.83 13.68
C VAL A 24 14.88 -7.45 12.31
N SER A 25 13.87 -7.95 11.60
CA SER A 25 14.02 -8.52 10.26
C SER A 25 12.70 -8.52 9.48
N TRP A 26 12.80 -8.60 8.15
CA TRP A 26 11.65 -8.81 7.27
C TRP A 26 10.88 -10.07 7.58
N ARG A 27 11.57 -11.17 7.92
CA ARG A 27 10.90 -12.42 8.30
C ARG A 27 10.05 -12.24 9.56
N GLY A 28 10.59 -11.53 10.56
CA GLY A 28 9.83 -11.22 11.78
C GLY A 28 8.62 -10.32 11.53
N LEU A 29 8.71 -9.37 10.59
CA LEU A 29 7.57 -8.58 10.14
C LEU A 29 6.54 -9.46 9.41
N GLU A 30 6.97 -10.31 8.48
CA GLU A 30 6.07 -11.18 7.72
C GLU A 30 5.35 -12.19 8.63
N ASP A 31 6.04 -12.77 9.61
CA ASP A 31 5.44 -13.68 10.59
C ASP A 31 4.40 -12.95 11.45
N TYR A 32 4.68 -11.71 11.87
CA TYR A 32 3.74 -10.87 12.60
C TYR A 32 2.52 -10.50 11.75
N LEU A 33 2.72 -10.07 10.50
CA LEU A 33 1.62 -9.72 9.60
C LEU A 33 0.75 -10.94 9.29
N ARG A 34 1.32 -12.13 9.08
CA ARG A 34 0.55 -13.37 8.93
C ARG A 34 -0.30 -13.70 10.15
N ALA A 35 0.23 -13.46 11.35
CA ALA A 35 -0.53 -13.67 12.59
C ALA A 35 -1.67 -12.63 12.71
N TYR A 36 -1.38 -11.37 12.40
CA TYR A 36 -2.37 -10.29 12.36
C TYR A 36 -3.48 -10.56 11.34
N GLU A 37 -3.12 -10.98 10.11
CA GLU A 37 -4.06 -11.27 9.03
C GLU A 37 -5.06 -12.37 9.39
N ARG A 38 -4.67 -13.34 10.24
CA ARG A 38 -5.57 -14.39 10.76
C ARG A 38 -6.59 -13.85 11.77
N SER A 39 -6.31 -12.71 12.37
CA SER A 39 -7.15 -12.09 13.41
C SER A 39 -7.97 -10.90 12.91
N ALA A 40 -7.79 -10.50 11.65
CA ALA A 40 -8.42 -9.33 11.06
C ALA A 40 -9.39 -9.72 9.94
N TYR A 41 -10.54 -9.05 9.90
CA TYR A 41 -11.69 -9.44 9.09
C TYR A 41 -12.22 -8.27 8.27
N GLN A 42 -12.67 -8.52 7.04
CA GLN A 42 -13.41 -7.55 6.23
C GLN A 42 -14.89 -7.94 6.19
N ILE A 43 -15.76 -7.03 6.65
CA ILE A 43 -17.22 -7.22 6.62
C ILE A 43 -17.81 -6.20 5.67
N ASN A 44 -18.49 -6.68 4.63
CA ASN A 44 -19.32 -5.85 3.78
C ASN A 44 -20.75 -5.87 4.30
N ALA A 45 -21.33 -4.70 4.52
CA ALA A 45 -22.71 -4.56 4.95
C ALA A 45 -23.43 -3.45 4.17
N CYS A 46 -24.73 -3.62 3.97
CA CYS A 46 -25.58 -2.58 3.41
C CYS A 46 -26.73 -2.25 4.38
N GLY A 47 -27.07 -0.96 4.50
CA GLY A 47 -28.25 -0.53 5.21
C GLY A 47 -29.49 -0.76 4.37
N GLN A 48 -30.52 -1.34 4.96
CA GLN A 48 -31.84 -1.50 4.35
C GLN A 48 -32.90 -0.88 5.24
N VAL A 49 -33.79 -0.10 4.66
CA VAL A 49 -34.97 0.43 5.35
C VAL A 49 -36.04 -0.65 5.32
N VAL A 50 -36.44 -1.14 6.50
CA VAL A 50 -37.42 -2.22 6.63
C VAL A 50 -38.83 -1.68 6.77
N ASP A 51 -38.98 -0.48 7.36
CA ASP A 51 -40.24 0.25 7.40
C ASP A 51 -40.01 1.72 6.99
N GLY A 52 -40.83 2.22 6.06
CA GLY A 52 -40.77 3.57 5.53
C GLY A 52 -41.63 4.58 6.29
N ARG A 53 -42.50 4.14 7.22
CA ARG A 53 -43.34 5.03 8.04
C ARG A 53 -42.63 5.49 9.30
N GLU A 54 -41.86 4.60 9.93
CA GLU A 54 -40.88 4.90 10.97
C GLU A 54 -39.55 4.26 10.56
N PRO A 55 -38.52 5.04 10.19
CA PRO A 55 -37.35 4.53 9.50
C PRO A 55 -36.54 3.58 10.41
N THR A 56 -36.83 2.29 10.26
CA THR A 56 -36.11 1.21 10.92
C THR A 56 -35.05 0.71 9.95
N PHE A 57 -33.79 1.00 10.26
CA PHE A 57 -32.64 0.59 9.46
C PHE A 57 -32.13 -0.76 9.95
N THR A 58 -32.03 -1.73 9.05
CA THR A 58 -31.32 -2.99 9.32
C THR A 58 -29.98 -3.01 8.61
N LEU A 59 -28.97 -3.51 9.30
CA LEU A 59 -27.66 -3.75 8.71
C LEU A 59 -27.65 -5.16 8.13
N ARG A 60 -27.69 -5.29 6.80
CA ARG A 60 -27.56 -6.58 6.12
C ARG A 60 -26.09 -6.85 5.81
N ILE A 61 -25.51 -7.84 6.48
CA ILE A 61 -24.18 -8.34 6.14
C ILE A 61 -24.29 -9.09 4.81
N THR A 62 -23.54 -8.66 3.80
CA THR A 62 -23.60 -9.21 2.44
C THR A 62 -22.44 -10.16 2.15
N SER A 63 -21.30 -9.97 2.83
CA SER A 63 -20.14 -10.85 2.73
C SER A 63 -19.21 -10.62 3.91
N SER A 64 -18.72 -11.70 4.51
CA SER A 64 -17.60 -11.68 5.45
C SER A 64 -16.40 -12.37 4.82
N ARG A 65 -15.26 -11.68 4.76
CA ARG A 65 -13.97 -12.28 4.44
C ARG A 65 -13.17 -12.33 5.73
N LEU A 66 -12.93 -13.55 6.19
CA LEU A 66 -12.24 -13.78 7.46
C LEU A 66 -10.70 -13.77 7.31
N GLU A 67 -10.21 -13.44 6.12
CA GLU A 67 -8.79 -13.30 5.80
C GLU A 67 -8.61 -12.00 4.99
N HIS A 68 -7.44 -11.36 5.14
CA HIS A 68 -7.07 -10.23 4.30
C HIS A 68 -7.11 -10.59 2.81
N ASN A 69 -7.64 -9.69 1.98
CA ASN A 69 -7.77 -9.92 0.53
C ASN A 69 -6.44 -9.80 -0.25
N HIS A 70 -5.29 -9.65 0.43
CA HIS A 70 -4.00 -9.67 -0.23
C HIS A 70 -2.90 -10.08 0.75
N PRO A 71 -1.84 -10.78 0.29
CA PRO A 71 -0.70 -11.09 1.13
C PRO A 71 0.11 -9.83 1.44
N LEU A 72 0.28 -9.51 2.72
CA LEU A 72 1.22 -8.47 3.16
C LEU A 72 2.64 -9.05 3.22
N ASN A 73 3.39 -8.92 2.12
CA ASN A 73 4.77 -9.42 2.04
C ASN A 73 5.73 -8.39 1.44
N LYS A 74 7.04 -8.64 1.62
CA LYS A 74 8.10 -7.74 1.14
C LYS A 74 8.00 -7.45 -0.36
N ARG A 75 7.56 -8.45 -1.15
CA ARG A 75 7.43 -8.32 -2.60
C ARG A 75 6.38 -7.28 -2.99
N PHE A 76 5.23 -7.24 -2.33
CA PHE A 76 4.20 -6.22 -2.58
C PHE A 76 4.59 -4.86 -2.03
N PHE A 77 5.21 -4.83 -0.85
CA PHE A 77 5.75 -3.59 -0.29
C PHE A 77 6.74 -2.93 -1.26
N ASN A 78 7.70 -3.68 -1.79
CA ASN A 78 8.69 -3.16 -2.74
C ASN A 78 8.09 -2.71 -4.08
N GLN A 79 6.85 -3.09 -4.41
CA GLN A 79 6.19 -2.69 -5.66
C GLN A 79 5.48 -1.33 -5.57
N TYR A 80 5.31 -0.76 -4.37
CA TYR A 80 4.72 0.57 -4.26
C TYR A 80 5.56 1.61 -5.03
N PRO A 81 4.94 2.52 -5.80
CA PRO A 81 5.67 3.50 -6.60
C PRO A 81 6.72 4.29 -5.80
N HIS A 82 6.37 4.68 -4.57
CA HIS A 82 7.28 5.37 -3.65
C HIS A 82 8.52 4.54 -3.33
N ASN A 83 8.38 3.24 -3.09
CA ASN A 83 9.49 2.34 -2.76
C ASN A 83 10.36 2.02 -3.98
N ARG A 84 9.73 1.82 -5.14
CA ARG A 84 10.45 1.54 -6.41
C ARG A 84 11.32 2.70 -6.89
N THR A 85 11.02 3.92 -6.44
CA THR A 85 11.66 5.15 -6.92
C THR A 85 12.35 5.96 -5.82
N ALA A 86 12.47 5.41 -4.61
CA ALA A 86 13.20 5.98 -3.48
C ALA A 86 14.73 5.87 -3.69
N LEU A 87 15.23 6.50 -4.74
CA LEU A 87 16.64 6.49 -5.09
C LEU A 87 17.43 7.44 -4.19
N GLU A 88 18.59 6.98 -3.76
CA GLU A 88 19.54 7.81 -3.01
C GLU A 88 19.99 9.03 -3.84
N PRO A 89 20.24 10.20 -3.21
CA PRO A 89 20.63 11.42 -3.93
C PRO A 89 21.85 11.26 -4.84
N GLU A 90 22.80 10.42 -4.44
CA GLU A 90 24.00 10.11 -5.24
C GLU A 90 23.65 9.37 -6.54
N VAL A 91 22.75 8.38 -6.47
CA VAL A 91 22.26 7.63 -7.65
C VAL A 91 21.54 8.59 -8.59
N VAL A 92 20.70 9.49 -8.07
CA VAL A 92 19.99 10.50 -8.86
C VAL A 92 20.95 11.46 -9.56
N THR A 93 22.04 11.85 -8.89
CA THR A 93 23.10 12.68 -9.47
C THR A 93 23.74 12.01 -10.68
N THR A 94 24.10 10.73 -10.56
CA THR A 94 24.69 9.97 -11.67
C THR A 94 23.69 9.73 -12.80
N VAL A 95 22.43 9.43 -12.47
CA VAL A 95 21.35 9.34 -13.47
C VAL A 95 21.21 10.63 -14.27
N ASN A 96 21.31 11.79 -13.61
CA ASN A 96 21.28 13.08 -14.30
C ASN A 96 22.50 13.27 -15.21
N ALA A 97 23.69 12.85 -14.79
CA ALA A 97 24.89 12.87 -15.63
C ALA A 97 24.76 11.96 -16.87
N LEU A 98 24.28 10.72 -16.68
CA LEU A 98 24.01 9.76 -17.76
C LEU A 98 23.00 10.32 -18.77
N ARG A 99 21.91 10.91 -18.26
CA ARG A 99 20.92 11.60 -19.08
C ARG A 99 21.56 12.71 -19.91
N LYS A 100 22.39 13.58 -19.31
CA LYS A 100 23.07 14.69 -20.03
C LYS A 100 24.06 14.19 -21.07
N ALA A 101 24.68 13.04 -20.83
CA ALA A 101 25.53 12.35 -21.81
C ALA A 101 24.75 11.64 -22.93
N GLY A 102 23.41 11.69 -22.92
CA GLY A 102 22.57 11.09 -23.95
C GLY A 102 22.38 9.58 -23.79
N ALA A 103 22.60 9.03 -22.59
CA ALA A 103 22.31 7.62 -22.32
C ALA A 103 20.83 7.31 -22.53
N LYS A 104 20.55 6.14 -23.11
CA LYS A 104 19.18 5.65 -23.28
C LYS A 104 18.56 5.27 -21.93
N GLU A 105 17.25 5.40 -21.82
CA GLU A 105 16.51 5.11 -20.58
C GLU A 105 16.66 3.65 -20.14
N GLU A 106 16.83 2.70 -21.08
CA GLU A 106 17.10 1.30 -20.75
C GLU A 106 18.47 1.11 -20.06
N ASN A 107 19.50 1.85 -20.48
CA ASN A 107 20.82 1.79 -19.85
C ASN A 107 20.80 2.45 -18.46
N ILE A 108 20.01 3.53 -18.32
CA ILE A 108 19.78 4.17 -17.02
C ILE A 108 19.05 3.22 -16.06
N LEU A 109 18.07 2.47 -16.56
CA LEU A 109 17.36 1.45 -15.79
C LEU A 109 18.31 0.37 -15.26
N VAL A 110 19.19 -0.16 -16.13
CA VAL A 110 20.22 -1.15 -15.74
C VAL A 110 21.13 -0.57 -14.66
N TYR A 111 21.63 0.66 -14.85
CA TYR A 111 22.46 1.33 -13.86
C TYR A 111 21.76 1.41 -12.48
N ILE A 112 20.48 1.76 -12.44
CA ILE A 112 19.74 1.87 -11.18
C ILE A 112 19.58 0.50 -10.49
N HIS A 113 19.37 -0.56 -11.25
CA HIS A 113 19.32 -1.92 -10.69
C HIS A 113 20.68 -2.37 -10.13
N ASP A 114 21.78 -1.98 -10.78
CA ASP A 114 23.12 -2.38 -10.36
C ASP A 114 23.64 -1.56 -9.16
N ASN A 115 23.12 -0.34 -8.96
CA ASN A 115 23.64 0.62 -7.99
C ASN A 115 22.64 1.01 -6.89
N SER A 116 21.48 0.36 -6.82
CA SER A 116 20.50 0.60 -5.75
C SER A 116 19.72 -0.66 -5.40
N THR A 117 19.07 -0.65 -4.23
CA THR A 117 18.13 -1.71 -3.85
C THR A 117 16.73 -1.53 -4.45
N CYS A 118 16.52 -0.47 -5.24
CA CYS A 118 15.23 -0.17 -5.85
C CYS A 118 14.97 -1.04 -7.08
N ASN A 119 13.68 -1.25 -7.37
CA ASN A 119 13.22 -2.00 -8.52
C ASN A 119 12.29 -1.16 -9.40
N PRO A 120 12.81 -0.07 -10.00
CA PRO A 120 12.01 0.79 -10.87
C PRO A 120 11.62 0.08 -12.16
N THR A 121 10.59 0.61 -12.81
CA THR A 121 10.21 0.23 -14.17
C THR A 121 10.79 1.22 -15.19
N LEU A 122 10.78 0.88 -16.47
CA LEU A 122 11.18 1.82 -17.52
C LEU A 122 10.34 3.10 -17.50
N GLN A 123 9.04 2.99 -17.19
CA GLN A 123 8.16 4.16 -17.03
C GLN A 123 8.61 5.06 -15.87
N ASP A 124 9.10 4.48 -14.78
CA ASP A 124 9.61 5.25 -13.65
C ASP A 124 10.88 6.02 -14.04
N VAL A 125 11.77 5.41 -14.83
CA VAL A 125 12.96 6.06 -15.38
C VAL A 125 12.57 7.20 -16.33
N HIS A 126 11.63 6.96 -17.23
CA HIS A 126 11.10 7.99 -18.13
C HIS A 126 10.57 9.20 -17.35
N ASN A 127 9.76 8.93 -16.32
CA ASN A 127 9.20 9.97 -15.46
C ASN A 127 10.31 10.72 -14.68
N LEU A 128 11.33 10.02 -14.19
CA LEU A 128 12.48 10.60 -13.50
C LEU A 128 13.27 11.52 -14.44
N VAL A 129 13.63 11.05 -15.63
CA VAL A 129 14.32 11.84 -16.65
C VAL A 129 13.50 13.08 -17.04
N GLY A 130 12.18 12.92 -17.19
CA GLY A 130 11.26 14.02 -17.45
C GLY A 130 11.25 15.06 -16.31
N LYS A 131 11.26 14.63 -15.05
CA LYS A 131 11.36 15.53 -13.88
C LYS A 131 12.68 16.29 -13.88
N LEU A 132 13.80 15.60 -14.10
CA LEU A 132 15.14 16.21 -14.13
C LEU A 132 15.27 17.26 -15.25
N LYS A 133 14.71 16.99 -16.44
CA LYS A 133 14.61 17.95 -17.54
C LYS A 133 13.86 19.22 -17.11
N LYS A 134 12.70 19.05 -16.48
CA LYS A 134 11.87 20.18 -16.02
C LYS A 134 12.59 21.05 -15.00
N GLN A 135 13.22 20.44 -14.00
CA GLN A 135 13.96 21.15 -12.96
C GLN A 135 15.11 21.99 -13.53
N GLU A 136 15.82 21.48 -14.53
CA GLU A 136 16.89 22.22 -15.21
C GLU A 136 16.36 23.42 -15.99
N HIS A 137 15.24 23.27 -16.71
CA HIS A 137 14.61 24.40 -17.42
C HIS A 137 14.07 25.48 -16.48
N THR A 138 13.58 25.10 -15.30
CA THR A 138 13.13 26.06 -14.28
C THR A 138 14.34 26.78 -13.68
N ALA A 139 15.41 26.07 -13.32
CA ALA A 139 16.62 26.66 -12.73
C ALA A 139 17.43 27.56 -13.69
N GLN A 140 17.23 27.48 -15.00
CA GLN A 140 17.84 28.36 -16.00
C GLN A 140 17.03 29.64 -16.26
N LYS A 141 15.81 29.75 -15.72
CA LYS A 141 14.93 30.92 -15.89
C LYS A 141 15.00 31.92 -14.73
N ASP A 142 15.68 31.56 -13.65
CA ASP A 142 15.96 32.40 -12.48
C ASP A 142 17.39 32.94 -12.54
#